data_AF-A0A5P8K8D5-F1
#
_entry.id   AF-A0A5P8K8D5-F1
#
_cell.length_a   1.000
_cell.length_b   1.000
_cell.length_c   1.000
_cell.angle_alpha   90.00
_cell.angle_beta   90.00
_cell.angle_gamma   90.00
#
_symmetry.space_group_name_H-M   'P 1'
#
loop_
_entity.id
_entity.type
_entity.pdbx_description
1 polymer ?
#
loop_
_entity_poly.entity_id
_entity_poly.type
_entity_poly.pdbx_seq_one_letter_code
_entity_poly.pdbx_strand_id
1 'polypeptide(L)'
;MTGWDIDPAGVRGVLETSGAHAENLSGAGSAAQGNLEEAASAAGMITSQYGPYTSTVGVVGAALGEFLQQWSHDLLYVAKRTSKSLSGAAEATGHYVEGDLTLAANAQREAAKEPKVDLPGQGQ
;
A
#
# COMPACT_ATOMS: atom_id res chain seq x y z
N MET A 1 -15.41 30.27 -14.83
CA MET A 1 -14.11 29.76 -15.33
C MET A 1 -14.05 28.31 -14.91
N THR A 2 -13.97 27.37 -15.84
CA THR A 2 -13.78 25.96 -15.49
C THR A 2 -12.39 25.86 -14.85
N GLY A 3 -12.31 25.46 -13.58
CA GLY A 3 -11.04 25.42 -12.83
C GLY A 3 -10.02 24.38 -13.33
N TRP A 4 -10.25 23.84 -14.53
CA TRP A 4 -9.42 22.87 -15.22
C TRP A 4 -8.73 23.58 -16.38
N ASP A 5 -7.44 23.86 -16.20
CA ASP A 5 -6.48 24.26 -17.23
C ASP A 5 -5.24 23.39 -17.00
N ILE A 6 -5.36 22.11 -17.36
CA ILE A 6 -4.29 21.12 -17.13
C ILE A 6 -3.50 20.91 -18.41
N ASP A 7 -2.19 20.71 -18.27
CA ASP A 7 -1.32 20.20 -19.32
C ASP A 7 -1.33 18.66 -19.30
N PRO A 8 -2.00 17.98 -20.25
CA PRO A 8 -2.09 16.52 -20.23
C PRO A 8 -0.73 15.82 -20.39
N ALA A 9 0.24 16.44 -21.07
CA ALA A 9 1.58 15.89 -21.20
C ALA A 9 2.35 16.01 -19.88
N GLY A 10 2.25 17.16 -19.21
CA GLY A 10 2.78 17.36 -17.86
C GLY A 10 2.20 16.37 -16.85
N VAL A 11 0.87 16.14 -16.88
CA VAL A 11 0.23 15.15 -16.01
C VAL A 11 0.75 13.74 -16.29
N ARG A 12 0.91 13.36 -17.56
CA ARG A 12 1.48 12.05 -17.92
C ARG A 12 2.88 11.85 -17.34
N GLY A 13 3.76 12.86 -17.41
CA GLY A 13 5.11 12.76 -16.83
C GLY A 13 5.10 12.58 -15.30
N VAL A 14 4.18 13.26 -14.60
CA VAL A 14 3.98 13.08 -13.15
C VAL A 14 3.46 11.68 -12.84
N LEU A 15 2.52 11.16 -13.63
CA LEU A 15 1.96 9.81 -13.47
C LEU A 15 3.03 8.73 -13.67
N GLU A 16 3.88 8.87 -14.69
CA GLU A 16 4.99 7.94 -14.94
C GLU A 16 5.98 7.92 -13.78
N THR A 17 6.41 9.11 -13.33
CA THR A 17 7.35 9.24 -12.21
C THR A 17 6.76 8.68 -10.91
N SER A 18 5.52 9.04 -10.60
CA SER A 18 4.83 8.59 -9.39
C SER A 18 4.52 7.09 -9.44
N GLY A 19 4.22 6.54 -10.63
CA GLY A 19 4.07 5.11 -10.87
C GLY A 19 5.35 4.34 -10.59
N ALA A 20 6.50 4.84 -11.05
CA ALA A 20 7.81 4.22 -10.76
C ALA A 20 8.13 4.25 -9.25
N HIS A 21 7.79 5.32 -8.54
CA HIS A 21 7.93 5.36 -7.07
C HIS A 21 6.99 4.40 -6.37
N ALA A 22 5.74 4.26 -6.85
CA ALA A 22 4.79 3.29 -6.30
C ALA A 22 5.25 1.84 -6.50
N GLU A 23 5.85 1.53 -7.64
CA GLU A 23 6.46 0.22 -7.91
C GLU A 23 7.63 -0.06 -6.96
N ASN A 24 8.54 0.90 -6.78
CA ASN A 24 9.64 0.78 -5.84
C ASN A 24 9.15 0.58 -4.40
N LEU A 25 8.09 1.30 -4.00
CA LEU A 25 7.47 1.13 -2.69
C LEU A 25 6.88 -0.27 -2.51
N SER A 26 6.19 -0.79 -3.53
CA SER A 26 5.66 -2.15 -3.52
C SER A 26 6.78 -3.18 -3.39
N GLY A 27 7.89 -3.01 -4.13
CA GLY A 27 9.05 -3.88 -4.04
C GLY A 27 9.69 -3.87 -2.66
N ALA A 28 9.85 -2.67 -2.07
CA ALA A 28 10.37 -2.53 -0.70
C ALA A 28 9.45 -3.19 0.34
N GLY A 29 8.13 -3.08 0.18
CA GLY A 29 7.15 -3.75 1.04
C GLY A 29 7.25 -5.27 0.98
N SER A 30 7.32 -5.85 -0.22
CA SER A 30 7.51 -7.30 -0.40
C SER A 30 8.83 -7.79 0.17
N ALA A 31 9.92 -7.04 -0.03
CA ALA A 31 11.21 -7.36 0.56
C ALA A 31 11.18 -7.30 2.10
N ALA A 32 10.52 -6.29 2.67
CA ALA A 32 10.36 -6.18 4.12
C ALA A 32 9.60 -7.37 4.70
N GLN A 33 8.51 -7.80 4.04
CA GLN A 33 7.77 -8.99 4.47
C GLN A 33 8.67 -10.24 4.47
N GLY A 34 9.38 -10.51 3.37
CA GLY A 34 10.29 -11.67 3.29
C GLY A 34 11.39 -11.63 4.34
N ASN A 35 12.02 -10.46 4.53
CA ASN A 35 13.07 -10.27 5.52
C ASN A 35 12.57 -10.50 6.97
N LEU A 36 11.33 -10.10 7.27
CA LEU A 36 10.71 -10.32 8.59
C LEU A 36 10.41 -11.80 8.83
N GLU A 37 9.90 -12.52 7.82
CA GLU A 37 9.66 -13.97 7.89
C GLU A 37 10.97 -14.75 8.08
N GLU A 38 12.03 -14.39 7.35
CA GLU A 38 13.36 -14.96 7.49
C GLU A 38 13.96 -14.67 8.88
N ALA A 39 13.86 -13.42 9.35
CA ALA A 39 14.36 -13.02 10.66
C ALA A 39 13.60 -13.74 11.79
N ALA A 40 12.28 -13.90 11.66
CA ALA A 40 11.47 -14.65 12.62
C ALA A 40 11.82 -16.13 12.66
N SER A 41 12.15 -16.73 11.51
CA SER A 41 12.60 -18.12 11.41
C SER A 41 14.01 -18.32 11.97
N ALA A 42 14.90 -17.33 11.81
CA ALA A 42 16.25 -17.34 12.35
C ALA A 42 16.31 -17.00 13.86
N ALA A 43 15.27 -16.34 14.38
CA ALA A 43 15.11 -16.05 15.80
C ALA A 43 14.83 -17.35 16.57
N GLY A 44 15.90 -17.98 17.04
CA GLY A 44 15.86 -19.26 17.76
C GLY A 44 14.80 -19.35 18.86
N MET A 45 14.42 -20.58 19.20
CA MET A 45 13.34 -20.86 20.16
C MET A 45 13.81 -20.75 21.61
N ILE A 46 12.92 -20.32 22.51
CA ILE A 46 13.14 -20.51 23.94
C ILE A 46 12.91 -21.99 24.25
N THR A 47 13.98 -22.67 24.63
CA THR A 47 13.92 -24.09 25.02
C THR A 47 13.61 -24.23 26.51
N SER A 48 13.26 -25.44 26.92
CA SER A 48 12.98 -25.80 28.31
C SER A 48 14.16 -25.55 29.28
N GLN A 49 15.36 -25.29 28.76
CA GLN A 49 16.54 -24.92 29.55
C GLN A 49 16.35 -23.62 30.36
N TYR A 50 15.47 -22.72 29.93
CA TYR A 50 15.25 -21.41 30.57
C TYR A 50 13.86 -21.25 31.20
N GLY A 51 13.07 -22.32 31.30
CA GLY A 51 11.72 -22.32 31.90
C GLY A 51 10.76 -23.29 31.20
N PRO A 52 9.50 -23.46 31.67
CA PRO A 52 8.55 -24.43 31.13
C PRO A 52 7.91 -23.94 29.81
N TYR A 53 8.72 -23.53 28.83
CA TYR A 53 8.26 -23.02 27.54
C TYR A 53 8.25 -24.13 26.48
N THR A 54 7.15 -24.26 25.75
CA THR A 54 6.95 -25.26 24.68
C THR A 54 6.76 -24.62 23.29
N SER A 55 7.07 -23.33 23.15
CA SER A 55 6.77 -22.57 21.93
C SER A 55 7.66 -23.00 20.76
N THR A 56 7.05 -23.17 19.60
CA THR A 56 7.73 -23.40 18.30
C THR A 56 8.32 -22.11 17.70
N VAL A 57 8.04 -20.94 18.28
CA VAL A 57 8.59 -19.64 17.84
C VAL A 57 9.20 -18.91 19.04
N GLY A 58 10.42 -18.41 18.90
CA GLY A 58 11.09 -17.60 19.92
C GLY A 58 10.40 -16.24 20.14
N VAL A 59 10.68 -15.57 21.26
CA VAL A 59 10.06 -14.27 21.61
C VAL A 59 10.29 -13.21 20.53
N VAL A 60 11.46 -13.21 19.89
CA VAL A 60 11.75 -12.29 18.79
C VAL A 60 10.91 -12.61 17.56
N GLY A 61 10.77 -13.90 17.18
CA GLY A 61 9.91 -14.29 16.06
C GLY A 61 8.44 -13.94 16.30
N ALA A 62 7.95 -14.10 17.53
CA ALA A 62 6.59 -13.68 17.90
C ALA A 62 6.41 -12.16 17.78
N ALA A 63 7.37 -11.37 18.26
CA ALA A 63 7.33 -9.90 18.16
C ALA A 63 7.37 -9.41 16.71
N LEU A 64 8.16 -10.07 15.84
CA LEU A 64 8.20 -9.76 14.41
C LEU A 64 6.89 -10.13 13.71
N GLY A 65 6.23 -11.21 14.12
CA GLY A 65 4.90 -11.56 13.65
C GLY A 65 3.85 -10.50 13.99
N GLU A 66 3.81 -10.04 15.24
CA GLU A 66 2.93 -8.94 15.68
C GLU A 66 3.24 -7.63 14.94
N PHE A 67 4.52 -7.30 14.77
CA PHE A 67 4.95 -6.14 13.99
C PHE A 67 4.43 -6.21 12.55
N LEU A 68 4.62 -7.35 11.88
CA LEU A 68 4.16 -7.55 10.51
C LEU A 68 2.63 -7.44 10.40
N GLN A 69 1.88 -8.02 11.34
CA GLN A 69 0.42 -7.93 11.36
C GLN A 69 -0.05 -6.47 11.46
N GLN A 70 0.52 -5.70 12.40
CA GLN A 70 0.17 -4.30 12.58
C GLN A 70 0.55 -3.45 11.35
N TRP A 71 1.72 -3.70 10.76
CA TRP A 71 2.23 -2.89 9.66
C TRP A 71 1.62 -3.24 8.30
N SER A 72 1.12 -4.47 8.14
CA SER A 72 0.45 -4.91 6.90
C SER A 72 -0.75 -4.04 6.55
N HIS A 73 -1.54 -3.63 7.55
CA HIS A 73 -2.65 -2.72 7.35
C HIS A 73 -2.20 -1.38 6.72
N ASP A 74 -1.19 -0.76 7.32
CA ASP A 74 -0.72 0.56 6.92
C ASP A 74 -0.04 0.52 5.55
N LEU A 75 0.71 -0.54 5.26
CA LEU A 75 1.30 -0.77 3.94
C LEU A 75 0.22 -0.92 2.86
N LEU A 76 -0.81 -1.74 3.12
CA LEU A 76 -1.94 -1.91 2.21
C LEU A 76 -2.73 -0.62 2.04
N TYR A 77 -2.89 0.16 3.11
CA TYR A 77 -3.53 1.46 3.06
C TYR A 77 -2.81 2.42 2.12
N VAL A 78 -1.49 2.60 2.31
CA VAL A 78 -0.67 3.49 1.48
C VAL A 78 -0.67 3.03 0.03
N ALA A 79 -0.55 1.72 -0.21
CA ALA A 79 -0.61 1.15 -1.56
C ALA A 79 -1.95 1.44 -2.24
N LYS A 80 -3.09 1.18 -1.57
CA LYS A 80 -4.42 1.47 -2.10
C LYS A 80 -4.63 2.97 -2.34
N ARG A 81 -4.18 3.83 -1.41
CA ARG A 81 -4.29 5.29 -1.56
C ARG A 81 -3.50 5.78 -2.78
N THR A 82 -2.28 5.28 -2.95
CA THR A 82 -1.40 5.62 -4.07
C THR A 82 -2.01 5.18 -5.39
N SER A 83 -2.46 3.92 -5.48
CA SER A 83 -3.13 3.38 -6.66
C SER A 83 -4.35 4.22 -7.05
N LYS A 84 -5.26 4.53 -6.09
CA LYS A 84 -6.43 5.38 -6.35
C LYS A 84 -6.06 6.77 -6.84
N SER A 85 -5.03 7.40 -6.25
CA SER A 85 -4.59 8.74 -6.67
C SER A 85 -4.05 8.72 -8.11
N LEU A 86 -3.24 7.71 -8.46
CA LEU A 86 -2.68 7.55 -9.81
C LEU A 86 -3.78 7.28 -10.84
N SER A 87 -4.66 6.31 -10.58
CA SER A 87 -5.73 5.95 -11.49
C SER A 87 -6.73 7.10 -11.66
N GLY A 88 -7.10 7.76 -10.57
CA GLY A 88 -8.01 8.89 -10.60
C GLY A 88 -7.48 10.09 -11.36
N ALA A 89 -6.19 10.40 -11.22
CA ALA A 89 -5.55 11.46 -11.99
C ALA A 89 -5.47 11.11 -13.48
N ALA A 90 -5.19 9.84 -13.83
CA ALA A 90 -5.19 9.36 -15.20
C ALA A 90 -6.59 9.43 -15.83
N GLU A 91 -7.61 8.92 -15.13
CA GLU A 91 -9.02 8.91 -15.58
C GLU A 91 -9.56 10.34 -15.72
N ALA A 92 -9.30 11.21 -14.73
CA ALA A 92 -9.74 12.59 -14.79
C ALA A 92 -9.09 13.37 -15.95
N THR A 93 -7.82 13.10 -16.24
CA THR A 93 -7.13 13.68 -17.41
C THR A 93 -7.71 13.14 -18.72
N GLY A 94 -8.06 11.85 -18.78
CA GLY A 94 -8.74 11.26 -19.93
C GLY A 94 -10.05 11.98 -20.24
N HIS A 95 -10.91 12.12 -19.24
CA HIS A 95 -12.19 12.84 -19.39
C HIS A 95 -12.02 14.33 -19.72
N TYR A 96 -10.99 14.97 -19.17
CA TYR A 96 -10.66 16.35 -19.53
C TYR A 96 -10.30 16.48 -21.02
N VAL A 97 -9.48 15.56 -21.56
CA VAL A 97 -9.11 15.54 -22.98
C VAL A 97 -10.31 15.28 -23.88
N GLU A 98 -11.27 14.47 -23.42
CA GLU A 98 -12.55 14.21 -24.10
C GLU A 98 -13.52 15.41 -24.02
N GLY A 99 -13.21 16.43 -23.21
CA GLY A 99 -14.06 17.60 -23.00
C GLY A 99 -15.16 17.41 -21.96
N ASP A 100 -15.20 16.27 -21.26
CA ASP A 100 -16.17 16.00 -20.19
C ASP A 100 -15.60 16.39 -18.82
N LEU A 101 -15.75 17.68 -18.50
CA LEU A 101 -15.30 18.22 -17.22
C LEU A 101 -16.10 17.69 -16.02
N THR A 102 -17.29 17.15 -16.24
CA THR A 102 -18.11 16.59 -15.16
C THR A 102 -17.56 15.24 -14.75
N LEU A 103 -17.27 14.37 -15.73
CA LEU A 103 -16.61 13.09 -15.48
C LEU A 103 -15.19 13.29 -14.96
N ALA A 104 -14.44 14.27 -15.45
CA ALA A 104 -13.12 14.60 -14.92
C ALA A 104 -13.18 14.96 -13.42
N ALA A 105 -14.09 15.86 -13.04
CA ALA A 105 -14.28 16.25 -11.64
C ALA A 105 -14.81 15.10 -10.77
N ASN A 106 -15.65 14.22 -11.32
CA ASN A 106 -16.15 13.04 -10.62
C ASN A 106 -15.03 12.03 -10.37
N ALA A 107 -14.23 11.68 -11.38
CA ALA A 107 -13.10 10.76 -11.25
C ALA A 107 -12.10 11.25 -10.17
N GLN A 108 -11.76 12.54 -10.18
CA GLN A 108 -10.91 13.13 -9.15
C GLN A 108 -11.52 13.02 -7.74
N ARG A 109 -12.83 13.30 -7.60
CA ARG A 109 -13.55 13.24 -6.32
C ARG A 109 -13.64 11.82 -5.78
N GLU A 110 -13.92 10.86 -6.65
CA GLU A 110 -14.00 9.43 -6.29
C GLU A 110 -12.63 8.91 -5.83
N ALA A 111 -11.57 9.29 -6.52
CA ALA A 111 -10.20 8.95 -6.15
C ALA A 111 -9.74 9.61 -4.84
N ALA A 112 -10.33 10.75 -4.47
CA ALA A 112 -10.05 11.42 -3.20
C ALA A 112 -10.71 10.73 -1.99
N LYS A 113 -11.70 9.85 -2.21
CA LYS A 113 -12.37 9.13 -1.12
C LYS A 113 -11.43 8.17 -0.40
N GLU A 114 -11.68 8.02 0.89
CA GLU A 114 -10.94 7.13 1.77
C GLU A 114 -10.81 5.71 1.20
N PRO A 115 -9.60 5.14 1.10
CA PRO A 115 -9.42 3.75 0.76
C PRO A 115 -9.99 2.84 1.84
N LYS A 116 -10.70 1.78 1.43
CA LYS A 116 -11.06 0.69 2.33
C LYS A 116 -9.96 -0.36 2.28
N VAL A 117 -9.37 -0.70 3.42
CA VAL A 117 -8.43 -1.80 3.56
C VAL A 117 -9.18 -2.96 4.17
N ASP A 118 -9.27 -4.05 3.42
CA ASP A 118 -9.81 -5.31 3.91
C ASP A 118 -8.59 -6.20 4.18
N LEU A 119 -8.33 -6.51 5.45
CA LEU A 119 -7.27 -7.43 5.81
C LEU A 119 -7.71 -8.87 5.53
N PRO A 120 -6.89 -9.71 4.88
CA PRO A 120 -7.18 -11.12 4.77
C PRO A 120 -7.30 -11.74 6.17
N GLY A 121 -8.48 -12.27 6.52
CA GLY A 121 -8.74 -12.94 7.80
C GLY A 121 -9.66 -12.19 8.79
N GLN A 122 -10.00 -10.92 8.57
CA GLN A 122 -10.95 -10.17 9.43
C GLN A 122 -12.39 -10.23 8.90
N GLY A 123 -12.86 -11.43 8.59
CA GLY A 123 -14.20 -11.69 8.05
C GLY A 123 -14.86 -12.97 8.58
N GLN A 124 -14.54 -13.37 9.81
CA GLN A 124 -15.26 -14.41 10.57
C GLN A 124 -15.58 -13.89 11.97
#